data_AF-A0A937Z5G5-F1
#
_entry.id   AF-A0A937Z5G5-F1
#
_cell.length_a   1.000
_cell.length_b   1.000
_cell.length_c   1.000
_cell.angle_alpha   90.00
_cell.angle_beta   90.00
_cell.angle_gamma   90.00
#
_symmetry.space_group_name_H-M   'P 1'
#
loop_
_entity.id
_entity.type
_entity.pdbx_description
1 polymer ?
#
loop_
_entity_poly.entity_id
_entity_poly.type
_entity_poly.pdbx_seq_one_letter_code
_entity_poly.pdbx_strand_id
1 'polypeptide(L)'
;MSVTALKRASDTRERILEVAESAVLLKGFGATSIEEIIAAIGITKSGFFYHFRDKSDLAKALVQRYVDRENELLDDLFARADALNEDPLHGYLVGLKMMAEMMADLPKGHPGCVIATVCY
;
A
#
# COMPACT_ATOMS: atom_id res chain seq x y z
N MET A 1 -18.57 23.05 -5.62
CA MET A 1 -18.38 21.62 -5.98
C MET A 1 -18.89 20.77 -4.82
N SER A 2 -19.76 19.78 -5.07
CA SER A 2 -20.54 19.07 -4.04
C SER A 2 -19.75 17.94 -3.35
N VAL A 3 -19.94 17.79 -2.04
CA VAL A 3 -19.30 16.79 -1.15
C VAL A 3 -19.47 15.35 -1.65
N THR A 4 -20.58 15.03 -2.32
CA THR A 4 -20.86 13.70 -2.87
C THR A 4 -19.95 13.33 -4.05
N ALA A 5 -19.55 14.30 -4.87
CA ALA A 5 -18.64 14.08 -5.99
C ALA A 5 -17.21 13.83 -5.50
N LEU A 6 -16.78 14.55 -4.45
CA LEU A 6 -15.50 14.32 -3.78
C LEU A 6 -15.42 12.91 -3.17
N LYS A 7 -16.51 12.43 -2.55
CA LYS A 7 -16.58 11.08 -1.95
C LYS A 7 -16.55 9.96 -2.99
N ARG A 8 -17.21 10.14 -4.14
CA ARG A 8 -17.13 9.17 -5.26
C ARG A 8 -15.77 9.18 -5.96
N ALA A 9 -15.16 10.36 -6.06
CA ALA A 9 -13.82 10.52 -6.60
C ALA A 9 -12.77 9.87 -5.67
N SER A 10 -12.88 10.02 -4.35
CA SER A 10 -12.00 9.32 -3.41
C SER A 10 -12.18 7.81 -3.50
N ASP A 11 -13.42 7.32 -3.60
CA ASP A 11 -13.73 5.88 -3.74
C ASP A 11 -13.15 5.29 -5.05
N THR A 12 -13.25 6.00 -6.16
CA THR A 12 -12.66 5.55 -7.44
C THR A 12 -11.13 5.56 -7.40
N ARG A 13 -10.52 6.60 -6.82
CA ARG A 13 -9.07 6.69 -6.67
C ARG A 13 -8.51 5.53 -5.85
N GLU A 14 -9.15 5.20 -4.73
CA GLU A 14 -8.69 4.11 -3.87
C GLU A 14 -8.87 2.75 -4.57
N ARG A 15 -9.98 2.52 -5.27
CA ARG A 15 -10.16 1.31 -6.09
C ARG A 15 -9.09 1.16 -7.18
N ILE A 16 -8.64 2.27 -7.78
CA ILE A 16 -7.50 2.27 -8.72
C ILE A 16 -6.24 1.79 -8.02
N LEU A 17 -5.95 2.31 -6.83
CA LEU A 17 -4.76 1.94 -6.06
C LEU A 17 -4.82 0.47 -5.62
N GLU A 18 -5.95 -0.04 -5.14
CA GLU A 18 -6.10 -1.44 -4.70
C GLU A 18 -5.86 -2.45 -5.83
N VAL A 19 -6.46 -2.21 -7.00
CA VAL A 19 -6.29 -3.08 -8.17
C VAL A 19 -4.87 -2.99 -8.70
N ALA A 20 -4.29 -1.79 -8.74
CA ALA A 20 -2.93 -1.61 -9.20
C ALA A 20 -1.92 -2.26 -8.24
N GLU A 21 -2.08 -2.12 -6.92
CA GLU A 21 -1.25 -2.78 -5.90
C GLU A 21 -1.26 -4.30 -6.10
N SER A 22 -2.46 -4.88 -6.26
CA SER A 22 -2.62 -6.32 -6.48
C SER A 22 -1.93 -6.80 -7.76
N ALA A 23 -2.06 -6.05 -8.86
CA ALA A 23 -1.41 -6.38 -10.13
C ALA A 23 0.12 -6.25 -10.06
N VAL A 24 0.61 -5.20 -9.42
CA VAL A 24 2.05 -4.95 -9.23
C VAL A 24 2.69 -6.04 -8.38
N LEU A 25 2.05 -6.46 -7.29
CA LEU A 25 2.55 -7.55 -6.44
C LEU A 25 2.55 -8.91 -7.16
N LEU A 26 1.57 -9.13 -8.05
CA LEU A 26 1.45 -10.40 -8.78
C LEU A 26 2.47 -10.54 -9.92
N LYS A 27 2.72 -9.47 -10.70
CA LYS A 27 3.48 -9.55 -11.96
C LYS A 27 4.46 -8.40 -12.20
N GLY A 28 4.64 -7.52 -11.23
CA GLY A 28 5.55 -6.37 -11.29
C GLY A 28 4.94 -5.14 -11.96
N PHE A 29 5.54 -3.99 -11.68
CA PHE A 29 5.07 -2.69 -12.19
C PHE A 29 5.22 -2.57 -13.71
N GLY A 30 6.33 -3.06 -14.27
CA GLY A 30 6.57 -3.04 -15.72
C GLY A 30 5.45 -3.73 -16.52
N ALA A 31 5.01 -4.90 -16.06
CA ALA A 31 3.98 -5.72 -16.71
C ALA A 31 2.53 -5.28 -16.43
N THR A 32 2.32 -4.27 -15.60
CA THR A 32 1.00 -3.74 -15.24
C THR A 32 0.64 -2.55 -16.13
N SER A 33 -0.35 -2.67 -17.01
CA SER A 33 -0.79 -1.57 -17.91
C SER A 33 -1.82 -0.64 -17.26
N ILE A 34 -2.06 0.55 -17.83
CA ILE A 34 -3.18 1.40 -17.38
C ILE A 34 -4.51 0.81 -17.88
N GLU A 35 -4.51 0.27 -19.09
CA GLU A 35 -5.66 -0.32 -19.75
C GLU A 35 -6.25 -1.51 -18.97
N GLU A 36 -5.41 -2.39 -18.42
CA GLU A 36 -5.89 -3.50 -17.59
C GLU A 36 -6.54 -3.01 -16.30
N ILE A 37 -6.01 -1.95 -15.67
CA ILE A 37 -6.55 -1.38 -14.42
C ILE A 37 -7.92 -0.76 -14.71
N ILE A 38 -8.02 0.00 -15.81
CA ILE A 38 -9.28 0.57 -16.30
C ILE A 38 -10.31 -0.54 -16.51
N ALA A 39 -9.93 -1.61 -17.21
CA ALA A 39 -10.80 -2.74 -17.53
C ALA A 39 -11.26 -3.49 -16.27
N ALA A 40 -10.36 -3.70 -15.31
CA ALA A 40 -10.66 -4.42 -14.06
C ALA A 40 -11.66 -3.66 -13.17
N ILE A 41 -11.63 -2.32 -13.17
CA ILE A 41 -12.49 -1.50 -12.31
C ILE A 41 -13.79 -1.10 -13.03
N GLY A 42 -13.79 -1.14 -14.37
CA GLY A 42 -14.92 -0.75 -15.21
C GLY A 42 -15.08 0.76 -15.35
N ILE A 43 -13.96 1.51 -15.38
CA ILE A 43 -13.96 2.97 -15.58
C ILE A 43 -13.60 3.33 -17.02
N THR A 44 -13.75 4.60 -17.38
CA THR A 44 -13.29 5.11 -18.68
C THR A 44 -11.83 5.56 -18.61
N LYS A 45 -11.18 5.68 -19.76
CA LYS A 45 -9.83 6.26 -19.86
C LYS A 45 -9.76 7.68 -19.29
N SER A 46 -10.75 8.52 -19.61
CA SER A 46 -10.87 9.86 -19.01
C SER A 46 -11.09 9.81 -17.49
N GLY A 47 -11.81 8.80 -16.99
CA GLY A 47 -12.01 8.57 -15.55
C GLY A 47 -10.70 8.23 -14.82
N PHE A 48 -9.82 7.43 -15.42
CA PHE A 48 -8.49 7.19 -14.88
C PHE A 48 -7.64 8.46 -14.85
N PHE A 49 -7.57 9.18 -15.98
CA PHE A 49 -6.75 10.39 -16.10
C PHE A 49 -7.24 11.57 -15.27
N TYR A 50 -8.47 11.52 -14.75
CA TYR A 50 -8.95 12.45 -13.74
C TYR A 50 -8.20 12.30 -12.40
N HIS A 51 -7.74 11.09 -12.06
CA HIS A 51 -7.06 10.78 -10.80
C HIS A 51 -5.54 10.73 -10.92
N PHE A 52 -5.03 10.20 -12.03
CA PHE A 52 -3.60 9.99 -12.24
C PHE A 52 -3.19 10.48 -13.61
N ARG A 53 -2.14 11.31 -13.67
CA ARG A 53 -1.70 11.91 -14.94
C ARG A 53 -1.08 10.88 -15.89
N ASP A 54 -0.38 9.91 -15.33
CA ASP A 54 0.33 8.86 -16.04
C ASP A 54 0.60 7.67 -15.11
N LYS A 55 1.28 6.65 -15.64
CA LYS A 55 1.62 5.43 -14.89
C LYS A 55 2.63 5.70 -13.75
N SER A 56 3.50 6.70 -13.91
CA SER A 56 4.49 7.07 -12.89
C SER A 56 3.85 7.80 -11.72
N ASP A 57 2.83 8.62 -11.98
CA ASP A 57 2.01 9.28 -10.97
C ASP A 57 1.25 8.24 -10.11
N LEU A 58 0.67 7.23 -10.76
CA LEU A 58 0.09 6.07 -10.07
C LEU A 58 1.15 5.34 -9.21
N ALA A 59 2.35 5.12 -9.75
CA ALA A 59 3.43 4.44 -9.02
C ALA A 59 3.82 5.17 -7.74
N LYS A 60 3.99 6.49 -7.81
CA LYS A 60 4.32 7.32 -6.64
C LYS A 60 3.23 7.23 -5.58
N ALA A 61 1.97 7.30 -5.99
CA ALA A 61 0.84 7.18 -5.08
C ALA A 61 0.77 5.79 -4.42
N LEU A 62 1.06 4.72 -5.17
CA LEU A 62 1.14 3.36 -4.64
C LEU A 62 2.27 3.21 -3.61
N VAL A 63 3.47 3.69 -3.94
CA VAL A 63 4.62 3.62 -3.03
C VAL A 63 4.35 4.43 -1.77
N GLN A 64 3.80 5.64 -1.89
CA GLN A 64 3.46 6.46 -0.74
C GLN A 64 2.42 5.77 0.16
N ARG A 65 1.32 5.28 -0.43
CA ARG A 65 0.28 4.54 0.31
C ARG A 65 0.84 3.31 1.01
N TYR A 66 1.74 2.58 0.36
CA TYR A 66 2.40 1.41 0.95
C TYR A 66 3.27 1.83 2.14
N VAL A 67 4.15 2.82 1.97
CA VAL A 67 5.04 3.31 3.03
C VAL A 67 4.25 3.84 4.22
N ASP A 68 3.17 4.60 3.99
CA ASP A 68 2.34 5.13 5.07
C ASP A 68 1.70 3.99 5.89
N ARG A 69 1.17 2.96 5.22
CA ARG A 69 0.60 1.78 5.88
C ARG A 69 1.65 1.00 6.67
N GLU A 70 2.83 0.77 6.10
CA GLU A 70 3.91 0.06 6.80
C GLU A 70 4.41 0.85 8.01
N ASN A 71 4.56 2.17 7.88
CA ASN A 71 4.96 3.03 9.00
C ASN A 71 3.91 2.99 10.12
N GLU A 72 2.61 3.12 9.81
CA GLU A 72 1.54 3.02 10.80
C GLU A 72 1.57 1.67 11.55
N LEU A 73 1.78 0.57 10.84
CA LEU A 73 1.90 -0.77 11.43
C LEU A 73 3.11 -0.90 12.34
N LEU A 74 4.29 -0.44 11.88
CA LEU A 74 5.52 -0.50 12.66
C LEU A 74 5.46 0.44 13.88
N ASP A 75 4.94 1.65 13.72
CA ASP A 75 4.79 2.62 14.80
C ASP A 75 3.88 2.07 15.91
N ASP A 76 2.72 1.49 15.57
CA ASP A 76 1.85 0.84 16.57
C ASP A 76 2.55 -0.34 17.26
N LEU A 77 3.22 -1.19 16.49
CA LEU A 77 3.91 -2.37 16.99
C LEU A 77 5.00 -2.00 17.99
N PHE A 78 5.87 -1.05 17.64
CA PHE A 78 6.97 -0.61 18.49
C PHE A 78 6.48 0.25 19.66
N ALA A 79 5.46 1.09 19.48
CA ALA A 79 4.86 1.85 20.59
C ALA A 79 4.24 0.91 21.64
N ARG A 80 3.59 -0.18 21.22
CA ARG A 80 3.07 -1.21 22.12
C ARG A 80 4.18 -1.94 22.85
N ALA A 81 5.27 -2.28 22.16
CA ALA A 81 6.42 -2.91 22.79
C ALA A 81 7.09 -1.98 23.82
N ASP A 82 7.25 -0.70 23.50
CA ASP A 82 7.82 0.30 24.39
C ASP A 82 6.93 0.51 25.64
N ALA A 83 5.61 0.61 25.47
CA ALA A 83 4.67 0.78 26.58
C ALA A 83 4.66 -0.38 27.60
N LEU A 84 5.18 -1.56 27.23
CA LEU A 84 5.26 -2.74 28.08
C LEU A 84 6.60 -2.87 28.81
N ASN A 85 7.57 -1.98 28.56
CA ASN A 85 8.95 -2.13 29.03
C ASN A 85 9.55 -0.79 29.52
N GLU A 86 10.24 -0.81 30.66
CA GLU A 86 10.91 0.40 31.19
C GLU A 86 12.31 0.63 30.59
N ASP A 87 12.98 -0.43 30.15
CA ASP A 87 14.27 -0.37 29.46
C ASP A 87 14.07 -0.23 27.94
N PRO A 88 14.51 0.88 27.31
CA PRO A 88 14.36 1.10 25.87
C PRO A 88 14.97 -0.01 25.00
N LEU A 89 16.09 -0.61 25.42
CA LEU A 89 16.69 -1.71 24.68
C LEU A 89 15.78 -2.94 24.71
N HIS A 90 15.19 -3.22 25.88
CA HIS A 90 14.27 -4.35 26.02
C HIS A 90 12.99 -4.14 25.23
N GLY A 91 12.42 -2.93 25.26
CA GLY A 91 11.26 -2.55 24.42
C GLY A 91 11.52 -2.74 22.93
N TYR A 92 12.69 -2.30 22.44
CA TYR A 92 13.07 -2.51 21.05
C TYR A 92 13.21 -3.99 20.67
N LEU A 93 13.85 -4.81 21.51
CA LEU A 93 13.99 -6.25 21.28
C LEU A 93 12.63 -6.97 21.28
N VAL A 94 11.71 -6.57 22.15
CA VAL A 94 10.33 -7.07 22.15
C VAL A 94 9.61 -6.67 20.86
N GLY A 95 9.75 -5.42 20.41
CA GLY A 95 9.20 -4.96 19.14
C GLY A 95 9.71 -5.76 17.94
N LEU A 96 11.01 -6.04 17.86
CA LEU A 96 11.60 -6.90 16.84
C LEU A 96 11.05 -8.33 16.87
N LYS A 97 10.84 -8.90 18.07
CA LYS A 97 10.24 -10.23 18.22
C LYS A 97 8.78 -10.23 17.75
N MET A 98 7.99 -9.23 18.13
CA MET A 98 6.61 -9.08 17.68
C MET A 98 6.53 -8.89 16.16
N MET A 99 7.48 -8.16 15.56
CA MET A 99 7.57 -7.99 14.11
C MET A 99 7.87 -9.32 13.43
N ALA A 100 8.84 -10.08 13.94
CA ALA A 100 9.17 -11.40 13.40
C ALA A 100 7.99 -12.37 13.48
N GLU A 101 7.24 -12.37 14.58
CA GLU A 101 6.02 -13.18 14.77
C GLU A 101 4.92 -12.77 13.80
N MET A 102 4.64 -11.46 13.67
CA MET A 102 3.69 -10.94 12.68
C MET A 102 4.05 -11.37 11.25
N MET A 103 5.33 -11.29 10.90
CA MET A 103 5.81 -11.70 9.58
C MET A 103 5.70 -13.21 9.35
N ALA A 104 5.85 -14.03 10.39
CA ALA A 104 5.74 -15.48 10.32
C ALA A 104 4.28 -15.96 10.17
N ASP A 105 3.32 -15.24 10.75
CA ASP A 105 1.89 -15.59 10.74
C ASP A 105 1.11 -15.07 9.52
N LEU A 106 1.77 -14.41 8.56
CA LEU A 106 1.12 -13.90 7.34
C LEU A 106 0.58 -15.07 6.47
N PRO A 107 -0.75 -15.20 6.31
CA PRO A 107 -1.33 -16.26 5.50
C PRO A 107 -0.90 -16.09 4.04
N LYS A 108 -0.33 -17.15 3.44
CA LYS A 108 0.23 -17.20 2.07
C LYS A 108 1.57 -16.48 1.87
N GLY A 109 2.26 -16.09 2.95
CA GLY A 109 3.50 -15.32 2.90
C GLY A 109 3.26 -13.85 2.59
N HIS A 110 4.21 -12.98 2.95
CA HIS A 110 4.15 -11.56 2.59
C HIS A 110 4.00 -11.45 1.06
N PRO A 111 3.02 -10.69 0.52
CA PRO A 111 2.74 -10.65 -0.92
C PRO A 111 3.85 -10.02 -1.78
N GLY A 112 5.06 -9.86 -1.25
CA GLY A 112 6.13 -9.04 -1.78
C GLY A 112 6.06 -7.61 -1.26
N CYS A 113 7.16 -6.88 -1.39
CA CYS A 113 7.22 -5.47 -1.02
C CYS A 113 6.98 -4.63 -2.28
N VAL A 114 5.97 -3.76 -2.28
CA VAL A 114 5.69 -2.87 -3.43
C VAL A 114 6.95 -2.06 -3.77
N ILE A 115 7.70 -1.60 -2.75
CA ILE A 115 8.96 -0.88 -2.94
C ILE A 115 9.95 -1.72 -3.75
N ALA A 116 10.11 -3.00 -3.41
CA ALA A 116 11.02 -3.90 -4.13
C ALA A 116 10.60 -4.07 -5.60
N THR A 117 9.30 -4.19 -5.88
CA THR A 117 8.80 -4.37 -7.26
C THR A 117 8.91 -3.13 -8.17
N VAL A 118 9.18 -1.96 -7.60
CA VAL A 118 9.37 -0.70 -8.33
C VAL A 118 10.85 -0.35 -8.48
N CYS A 119 11.72 -0.88 -7.61
CA CYS A 119 13.16 -0.65 -7.63
C CYS A 119 13.98 -1.70 -8.42
N TYR A 120 13.44 -2.90 -8.62
CA TYR A 120 14.08 -4.02 -9.34
C TYR A 120 13.30 -4.40 -10.60
#